data_AF-A0A268BUM5-F1
#
_entry.id   AF-A0A268BUM5-F1
#
_cell.length_a   1.000
_cell.length_b   1.000
_cell.length_c   1.000
_cell.angle_alpha   90.00
_cell.angle_beta   90.00
_cell.angle_gamma   90.00
#
_symmetry.space_group_name_H-M   'P 1'
#
loop_
_entity.id
_entity.type
_entity.pdbx_description
1 polymer ?
#
loop_
_entity_poly.entity_id
_entity_poly.type
_entity_poly.pdbx_seq_one_letter_code
_entity_poly.pdbx_strand_id
1 'polypeptide(L)'
;MLTLLVFASLLLHVLTFLAIRALQSKVTQQESQHQEEKEAYEAMLGSILAELREENERLLKGESPQAPATPAAKKENSQSAPQPESVADTEPVSDYSPPQPTEEEDDITMSNLGRVLQLNDEGLPPAAIAKQLGMGKTEVELILLMKKNGGKNGKS
;
A
#
# COMPACT_ATOMS: atom_id res chain seq x y z
N MET A 1 -65.06 21.49 -21.60
CA MET A 1 -63.93 22.17 -20.92
C MET A 1 -63.29 21.30 -19.85
N LEU A 2 -64.04 20.86 -18.82
CA LEU A 2 -63.51 19.98 -17.76
C LEU A 2 -62.98 18.63 -18.28
N THR A 3 -63.71 17.98 -19.20
CA THR A 3 -63.32 16.68 -19.79
C THR A 3 -62.02 16.74 -20.59
N LEU A 4 -61.78 17.84 -21.31
CA LEU A 4 -60.51 18.08 -22.01
C LEU A 4 -59.36 18.25 -21.03
N LEU A 5 -59.59 18.95 -19.91
CA LEU A 5 -58.60 19.12 -18.84
C LEU A 5 -58.23 17.77 -18.19
N VAL A 6 -59.24 16.92 -17.92
CA VAL A 6 -59.05 15.57 -17.37
C VAL A 6 -58.29 14.67 -18.36
N PHE A 7 -58.62 14.74 -19.65
CA PHE A 7 -57.91 13.97 -20.68
C PHE A 7 -56.46 14.41 -20.83
N ALA A 8 -56.20 15.72 -20.81
CA ALA A 8 -54.84 16.27 -20.82
C ALA A 8 -54.04 15.84 -19.58
N SER A 9 -54.67 15.83 -18.40
CA SER A 9 -54.06 15.33 -17.16
C SER A 9 -53.72 13.84 -17.28
N LEU A 10 -54.62 13.02 -17.81
CA LEU A 10 -54.38 11.59 -18.04
C LEU A 10 -53.21 11.35 -19.01
N LEU A 11 -53.15 12.10 -20.12
CA LEU A 11 -52.04 12.01 -21.07
C LEU A 11 -50.69 12.33 -20.43
N LEU A 12 -50.67 13.37 -19.59
CA LEU A 12 -49.46 13.79 -18.89
C LEU A 12 -49.00 12.71 -17.89
N HIS A 13 -49.93 12.06 -17.18
CA HIS A 13 -49.59 10.93 -16.32
C HIS A 13 -48.97 9.76 -17.10
N VAL A 14 -49.52 9.41 -18.27
CA VAL A 14 -48.93 8.35 -19.13
C VAL A 14 -47.50 8.71 -19.56
N LEU A 15 -47.26 9.97 -19.94
CA LEU A 15 -45.91 10.45 -20.28
C LEU A 15 -44.95 10.40 -19.08
N THR A 16 -45.40 10.80 -17.89
CA THR A 16 -44.58 10.71 -16.67
C THR A 16 -44.25 9.26 -16.33
N PHE A 17 -45.19 8.34 -16.51
CA PHE A 17 -44.96 6.92 -16.25
C PHE A 17 -43.94 6.32 -17.23
N LEU A 18 -43.99 6.72 -18.50
CA LEU A 18 -42.96 6.36 -19.50
C LEU A 18 -41.58 6.92 -19.11
N ALA A 19 -41.52 8.17 -18.67
CA ALA A 19 -40.26 8.79 -18.21
C ALA A 19 -39.68 8.08 -16.98
N ILE A 20 -40.52 7.74 -16.00
CA ILE A 20 -40.11 6.99 -14.79
C ILE A 20 -39.57 5.61 -15.18
N ARG A 21 -40.29 4.87 -16.05
CA ARG A 21 -39.84 3.54 -16.51
C ARG A 21 -38.51 3.62 -17.26
N ALA A 22 -38.32 4.63 -18.11
CA ALA A 22 -37.07 4.84 -18.83
C ALA A 22 -35.91 5.15 -17.88
N LEU A 23 -36.15 5.98 -16.86
CA LEU A 23 -35.15 6.32 -15.85
C LEU A 23 -34.78 5.10 -14.99
N GLN A 24 -35.76 4.33 -14.53
CA GLN A 24 -35.52 3.11 -13.75
C GLN A 24 -34.68 2.11 -14.53
N SER A 25 -34.96 1.90 -15.82
CA SER A 25 -34.16 1.04 -16.69
C SER A 25 -32.69 1.48 -16.75
N LYS A 26 -32.44 2.79 -16.83
CA LYS A 26 -31.07 3.33 -16.83
C LYS A 26 -30.35 3.16 -15.50
N VAL A 27 -31.05 3.37 -14.38
CA VAL A 27 -30.50 3.19 -13.03
C VAL A 27 -30.12 1.72 -12.81
N THR A 28 -31.00 0.78 -13.12
CA THR A 28 -30.72 -0.65 -12.96
C THR A 28 -29.58 -1.12 -13.87
N GLN A 29 -29.49 -0.61 -15.11
CA GLN A 29 -28.38 -0.91 -16.01
C GLN A 29 -27.05 -0.40 -15.43
N GLN A 30 -27.02 0.82 -14.90
CA GLN A 30 -25.84 1.37 -14.26
C GLN A 30 -25.45 0.56 -13.01
N GLU A 31 -26.40 0.20 -12.15
CA GLU A 31 -26.11 -0.63 -10.98
C GLU A 31 -25.50 -1.99 -11.37
N SER A 32 -26.00 -2.62 -12.44
CA SER A 32 -25.43 -3.89 -12.92
C SER A 32 -24.00 -3.76 -13.44
N GLN A 33 -23.68 -2.67 -14.15
CA GLN A 33 -22.31 -2.41 -14.61
C GLN A 33 -21.35 -2.15 -13.45
N HIS A 34 -21.79 -1.36 -12.45
CA HIS A 34 -21.00 -1.09 -11.26
C HIS A 34 -20.79 -2.36 -10.43
N GLN A 35 -21.73 -3.30 -10.45
CA GLN A 35 -21.60 -4.58 -9.74
C GLN A 35 -20.57 -5.49 -10.42
N GLU A 36 -20.61 -5.60 -11.75
CA GLU A 36 -19.62 -6.37 -12.51
C GLU A 36 -18.21 -5.78 -12.36
N GLU A 37 -18.07 -4.46 -12.43
CA GLU A 37 -16.80 -3.77 -12.18
C GLU A 37 -16.29 -4.04 -10.75
N LYS A 38 -17.14 -3.97 -9.73
CA LYS A 38 -16.77 -4.30 -8.35
C LYS A 38 -16.26 -5.73 -8.20
N GLU A 39 -16.95 -6.71 -8.78
CA GLU A 39 -16.53 -8.12 -8.73
C GLU A 39 -15.17 -8.31 -9.40
N ALA A 40 -14.92 -7.66 -10.54
CA ALA A 40 -13.62 -7.67 -11.20
C ALA A 40 -12.51 -7.02 -10.32
N TYR A 41 -12.80 -5.91 -9.66
CA TYR A 41 -11.86 -5.27 -8.72
C TYR A 41 -11.57 -6.14 -7.50
N GLU A 42 -12.59 -6.77 -6.91
CA GLU A 42 -12.42 -7.70 -5.78
C GLU A 42 -11.56 -8.90 -6.17
N ALA A 43 -11.77 -9.47 -7.36
CA ALA A 43 -10.96 -10.56 -7.88
C ALA A 43 -9.49 -10.15 -8.07
N MET A 44 -9.24 -8.98 -8.66
CA MET A 44 -7.90 -8.44 -8.86
C MET A 44 -7.20 -8.11 -7.53
N LEU A 45 -7.90 -7.49 -6.58
CA LEU A 45 -7.35 -7.23 -5.25
C LEU A 45 -7.05 -8.54 -4.51
N GLY A 46 -7.93 -9.54 -4.66
CA GLY A 46 -7.71 -10.88 -4.13
C GLY A 46 -6.44 -11.52 -4.67
N SER A 47 -6.17 -11.42 -5.98
CA SER A 47 -4.95 -11.97 -6.56
C SER A 47 -3.70 -11.23 -6.08
N ILE A 48 -3.73 -9.90 -6.00
CA ILE A 48 -2.62 -9.10 -5.49
C ILE A 48 -2.32 -9.43 -4.03
N LEU A 49 -3.35 -9.55 -3.18
CA LEU A 49 -3.18 -9.91 -1.78
C LEU A 49 -2.64 -11.34 -1.61
N ALA A 50 -3.06 -12.27 -2.47
CA ALA A 50 -2.54 -13.62 -2.47
C ALA A 50 -1.05 -13.64 -2.86
N GLU A 51 -0.67 -12.92 -3.91
CA GLU A 51 0.72 -12.79 -4.37
C GLU A 51 1.62 -12.15 -3.30
N LEU A 52 1.17 -11.06 -2.68
CA LEU A 52 1.89 -10.41 -1.58
C LEU A 52 2.03 -11.32 -0.36
N ARG A 53 1.00 -12.12 -0.04
CA ARG A 53 1.07 -13.09 1.05
C ARG A 53 2.10 -14.19 0.74
N GLU A 54 2.06 -14.73 -0.47
CA GLU A 54 2.99 -15.74 -0.94
C GLU A 54 4.44 -15.21 -0.93
N GLU A 55 4.66 -13.98 -1.39
CA GLU A 55 5.97 -13.34 -1.34
C GLU A 55 6.46 -13.14 0.09
N ASN A 56 5.60 -12.69 1.01
CA ASN A 56 5.95 -12.58 2.43
C ASN A 56 6.33 -13.94 3.04
N GLU A 57 5.54 -15.00 2.78
CA GLU A 57 5.84 -16.36 3.23
C GLU A 57 7.17 -16.85 2.65
N ARG A 58 7.46 -16.55 1.39
CA ARG A 58 8.73 -16.88 0.72
C ARG A 58 9.94 -16.17 1.34
N LEU A 59 9.80 -14.88 1.67
CA LEU A 59 10.83 -14.10 2.36
C LEU A 59 11.08 -14.63 3.78
N LEU A 60 10.01 -14.93 4.53
CA LEU A 60 10.07 -15.54 5.87
C LEU A 60 10.75 -16.91 5.85
N LYS A 61 10.55 -17.68 4.78
CA LYS A 61 11.14 -19.01 4.59
C LYS A 61 12.60 -18.96 4.11
N GLY A 62 13.13 -17.79 3.79
CA GLY A 62 14.52 -17.60 3.37
C GLY A 62 14.82 -18.15 1.97
N GLU A 63 13.80 -18.42 1.16
CA GLU A 63 13.95 -18.84 -0.24
C GLU A 63 14.28 -17.61 -1.11
N SER A 64 15.47 -17.04 -0.89
CA SER A 64 16.06 -16.01 -1.76
C SER A 64 16.10 -16.53 -3.20
N PRO A 65 15.69 -15.74 -4.21
CA PRO A 65 15.81 -16.17 -5.59
C PRO A 65 17.30 -16.33 -5.90
N GLN A 66 17.74 -17.57 -5.96
CA GLN A 66 19.10 -17.90 -6.36
C GLN A 66 19.29 -17.40 -7.79
N ALA A 67 20.02 -16.29 -7.92
CA ALA A 67 20.44 -15.76 -9.20
C ALA A 67 21.18 -16.86 -9.98
N PRO A 68 20.99 -16.97 -11.30
CA PRO A 68 21.62 -18.00 -12.11
C PRO A 68 23.15 -17.83 -12.05
N ALA A 69 23.81 -18.85 -11.52
CA ALA A 69 25.26 -18.94 -11.46
C ALA A 69 25.86 -19.02 -12.87
N THR A 70 26.68 -18.04 -13.22
CA THR A 70 27.55 -18.03 -14.40
C THR A 70 28.67 -19.08 -14.23
N PRO A 71 28.96 -19.91 -15.24
CA PRO A 71 29.95 -20.99 -15.10
C PRO A 71 31.39 -20.52 -15.38
N ALA A 72 32.26 -20.81 -14.40
CA ALA A 72 33.60 -21.40 -14.51
C ALA A 72 34.65 -20.86 -15.52
N ALA A 73 35.77 -20.37 -14.96
CA ALA A 73 37.13 -20.53 -15.51
C ALA A 73 38.11 -20.75 -14.33
N LYS A 74 38.46 -22.00 -13.99
CA LYS A 74 39.68 -22.77 -14.37
C LYS A 74 40.99 -22.14 -13.81
N LYS A 75 41.45 -22.55 -12.61
CA LYS A 75 42.46 -23.60 -12.26
C LYS A 75 43.93 -23.28 -12.61
N GLU A 76 44.77 -23.15 -11.58
CA GLU A 76 46.13 -23.75 -11.43
C GLU A 76 46.61 -23.51 -9.98
N ASN A 77 46.70 -24.51 -9.10
CA ASN A 77 47.68 -25.61 -8.94
C ASN A 77 48.89 -25.22 -8.05
N SER A 78 49.00 -25.82 -6.86
CA SER A 78 50.21 -26.53 -6.39
C SER A 78 49.97 -27.27 -5.07
N GLN A 79 50.44 -28.52 -5.05
CA GLN A 79 50.35 -29.54 -4.02
C GLN A 79 51.10 -29.21 -2.73
N SER A 80 50.56 -29.64 -1.58
CA SER A 80 51.10 -30.81 -0.84
C SER A 80 50.34 -31.00 0.47
N ALA A 81 49.78 -32.20 0.67
CA ALA A 81 49.43 -32.71 1.99
C ALA A 81 50.55 -33.67 2.42
N PRO A 82 50.98 -33.61 3.69
CA PRO A 82 50.53 -34.64 4.64
C PRO A 82 50.08 -34.06 5.99
N GLN A 83 49.00 -34.59 6.55
CA GLN A 83 48.59 -34.43 7.97
C GLN A 83 49.50 -35.29 8.89
N PRO A 84 49.43 -35.25 10.25
CA PRO A 84 48.54 -34.50 11.16
C PRO A 84 49.23 -33.82 12.38
N GLU A 85 48.44 -32.99 13.09
CA GLU A 85 48.47 -32.71 14.55
C GLU A 85 49.77 -32.22 15.24
N SER A 86 49.78 -30.98 15.73
CA SER A 86 49.49 -30.68 17.15
C SER A 86 49.69 -29.20 17.45
N VAL A 87 48.93 -28.75 18.44
CA VAL A 87 48.71 -27.38 18.94
C VAL A 87 49.98 -26.65 19.39
N ALA A 88 50.14 -25.37 19.00
CA ALA A 88 50.57 -24.27 19.88
C ALA A 88 50.77 -22.94 19.12
N ASP A 89 50.31 -21.87 19.78
CA ASP A 89 50.70 -20.45 19.70
C ASP A 89 50.54 -19.67 18.39
N THR A 90 49.73 -18.60 18.42
CA THR A 90 50.14 -17.26 17.94
C THR A 90 49.16 -16.20 18.48
N GLU A 91 49.60 -15.30 19.36
CA GLU A 91 49.13 -13.89 19.32
C GLU A 91 50.06 -13.13 18.36
N PRO A 92 49.57 -12.23 17.47
CA PRO A 92 49.18 -10.89 17.91
C PRO A 92 48.02 -10.22 17.14
N VAL A 93 47.30 -9.36 17.87
CA VAL A 93 46.70 -8.07 17.46
C VAL A 93 45.84 -8.06 16.18
N SER A 94 44.53 -7.93 16.40
CA SER A 94 43.72 -6.99 15.62
C SER A 94 42.68 -6.40 16.55
N ASP A 95 42.92 -5.15 16.97
CA ASP A 95 41.95 -4.27 17.62
C ASP A 95 40.75 -4.13 16.68
N TYR A 96 39.79 -5.03 16.83
CA TYR A 96 38.52 -4.92 16.14
C TYR A 96 37.66 -3.89 16.88
N SER A 97 37.67 -2.66 16.39
CA SER A 97 36.61 -1.71 16.70
C SER A 97 35.52 -1.87 15.64
N PRO A 98 34.28 -2.21 16.00
CA PRO A 98 33.19 -2.24 15.04
C PRO A 98 33.06 -0.87 14.37
N PRO A 99 32.76 -0.82 13.05
CA PRO A 99 32.53 0.45 12.39
C PRO A 99 31.47 1.22 13.17
N GLN A 100 31.84 2.37 13.73
CA GLN A 100 30.84 3.32 14.19
C GLN A 100 30.01 3.70 12.96
N PRO A 101 28.69 3.81 13.09
CA PRO A 101 27.88 4.31 12.00
C PRO A 101 28.51 5.64 11.58
N THR A 102 29.03 5.67 10.35
CA THR A 102 29.28 6.93 9.68
C THR A 102 27.98 7.70 9.84
N GLU A 103 28.05 8.95 10.30
CA GLU A 103 26.94 9.91 10.16
C GLU A 103 26.76 10.19 8.64
N GLU A 104 26.52 9.15 7.85
CA GLU A 104 25.60 9.27 6.75
C GLU A 104 24.31 9.60 7.46
N GLU A 105 23.92 10.87 7.37
CA GLU A 105 22.56 11.29 7.67
C GLU A 105 21.68 10.26 6.96
N ASP A 106 21.20 9.26 7.71
CA ASP A 106 20.06 8.49 7.30
C ASP A 106 19.07 9.60 6.97
N ASP A 107 18.83 9.81 5.69
CA ASP A 107 17.78 10.68 5.24
C ASP A 107 16.53 9.88 5.61
N ILE A 108 16.19 9.92 6.91
CA ILE A 108 14.96 9.45 7.51
C ILE A 108 13.93 10.38 6.92
N THR A 109 13.64 10.16 5.64
CA THR A 109 12.60 10.83 4.91
C THR A 109 11.33 10.31 5.55
N MET A 110 10.93 11.01 6.61
CA MET A 110 9.74 10.69 7.36
C MET A 110 8.61 10.57 6.34
N SER A 111 7.95 9.41 6.32
CA SER A 111 6.82 9.18 5.42
C SER A 111 5.85 10.37 5.53
N ASN A 112 5.19 10.74 4.43
CA ASN A 112 4.26 11.87 4.40
C ASN A 112 3.25 11.83 5.55
N LEU A 113 2.82 10.63 5.96
CA LEU A 113 1.98 10.42 7.15
C LEU A 113 2.68 10.87 8.43
N GLY A 114 3.91 10.41 8.66
CA GLY A 114 4.70 10.80 9.83
C GLY A 114 4.90 12.31 9.89
N ARG A 115 5.16 12.94 8.75
CA ARG A 115 5.35 14.39 8.67
C ARG A 115 4.07 15.17 8.98
N VAL A 116 2.91 14.69 8.52
CA VAL A 116 1.59 15.23 8.91
C VAL A 116 1.38 15.10 10.41
N LEU A 117 1.73 13.96 11.01
CA LEU A 117 1.56 13.74 12.45
C LEU A 117 2.48 14.63 13.28
N GLN A 118 3.74 14.77 12.89
CA GLN A 118 4.69 15.67 13.55
C GLN A 118 4.19 17.11 13.56
N LEU A 119 3.83 17.65 12.39
CA LEU A 119 3.37 19.03 12.27
C LEU A 119 2.05 19.28 13.03
N ASN A 120 1.19 18.26 13.11
CA ASN A 120 -0.02 18.33 13.93
C ASN A 120 0.28 18.28 15.43
N ASP A 121 1.28 17.51 15.85
CA ASP A 121 1.71 17.44 17.25
C ASP A 121 2.45 18.73 17.67
N GLU A 122 3.05 19.44 16.72
CA GLU A 122 3.54 20.83 16.86
C GLU A 122 2.39 21.87 16.91
N GLY A 123 1.14 21.46 16.74
CA GLY A 123 -0.06 22.30 16.88
C GLY A 123 -0.43 23.12 15.64
N LEU A 124 0.15 22.81 14.46
CA LEU A 124 -0.20 23.52 13.23
C LEU A 124 -1.61 23.18 12.77
N PRO A 125 -2.35 24.15 12.19
CA PRO A 125 -3.67 23.87 11.63
C PRO A 125 -3.55 23.01 10.36
N PRO A 126 -4.53 22.13 10.07
CA PRO A 126 -4.47 21.18 8.96
C PRO A 126 -4.31 21.85 7.58
N ALA A 127 -4.81 23.07 7.43
CA ALA A 127 -4.63 23.86 6.20
C ALA A 127 -3.19 24.34 5.99
N ALA A 128 -2.43 24.59 7.07
CA ALA A 128 -1.02 24.96 6.99
C ALA A 128 -0.16 23.74 6.66
N ILE A 129 -0.45 22.60 7.29
CA ILE A 129 0.19 21.30 7.03
C ILE A 129 0.04 20.92 5.55
N ALA A 130 -1.18 21.04 5.00
CA ALA A 130 -1.48 20.78 3.60
C ALA A 130 -0.61 21.64 2.65
N LYS A 131 -0.48 22.94 2.94
CA LYS A 131 0.36 23.85 2.14
C LYS A 131 1.85 23.53 2.24
N GLN A 132 2.32 23.16 3.43
CA GLN A 132 3.74 22.86 3.67
C GLN A 132 4.18 21.53 3.03
N LEU A 133 3.26 20.58 2.92
CA LEU A 133 3.53 19.25 2.37
C LEU A 133 3.05 19.08 0.92
N GLY A 134 2.42 20.09 0.33
CA GLY A 134 1.84 19.99 -1.01
C GLY A 134 0.68 18.99 -1.10
N MET A 135 0.01 18.72 0.02
CA MET A 135 -1.08 17.74 0.14
C MET A 135 -2.45 18.43 0.10
N GLY A 136 -3.49 17.67 -0.23
CA GLY A 136 -4.87 18.17 -0.13
C GLY A 136 -5.27 18.43 1.32
N LYS A 137 -6.02 19.51 1.60
CA LYS A 137 -6.57 19.77 2.94
C LYS A 137 -7.39 18.58 3.47
N THR A 138 -8.15 17.96 2.58
CA THR A 138 -8.97 16.77 2.87
C THR A 138 -8.12 15.54 3.21
N GLU A 139 -6.97 15.37 2.56
CA GLU A 139 -6.04 14.26 2.80
C GLU A 139 -5.40 14.38 4.19
N VAL A 140 -4.98 15.59 4.55
CA VAL A 140 -4.45 15.88 5.89
C VAL A 140 -5.52 15.63 6.96
N GLU A 141 -6.74 16.11 6.76
CA GLU A 141 -7.86 15.86 7.68
C GLU A 141 -8.19 14.36 7.82
N LEU A 142 -8.12 13.61 6.72
CA LEU A 142 -8.33 12.17 6.75
C LEU A 142 -7.24 11.44 7.54
N ILE A 143 -5.97 11.81 7.37
CA ILE A 143 -4.84 11.25 8.14
C ILE A 143 -5.02 11.51 9.65
N LEU A 144 -5.40 12.73 10.02
CA LEU A 144 -5.66 13.08 11.42
C LEU A 144 -6.88 12.37 12.00
N LEU A 145 -7.93 12.18 11.19
CA LEU A 145 -9.11 11.41 11.57
C LEU A 145 -8.78 9.94 11.81
N MET A 146 -7.95 9.34 10.95
CA MET A 146 -7.47 7.97 11.11
C MET A 146 -6.67 7.79 12.40
N LYS A 147 -5.75 8.72 12.73
CA LYS A 147 -5.05 8.72 14.04
C LYS A 147 -6.04 8.79 15.20
N LYS A 148 -7.01 9.70 15.13
CA LYS A 148 -8.02 9.92 16.19
C LYS A 148 -8.91 8.70 16.42
N ASN A 149 -9.23 7.95 15.36
CA ASN A 149 -10.09 6.76 15.45
C ASN A 149 -9.30 5.48 15.75
N GLY A 150 -8.09 5.33 15.20
CA GLY A 150 -7.19 4.20 15.48
C GLY A 150 -6.77 4.13 16.95
N GLY A 151 -6.55 5.27 17.60
CA GLY A 151 -6.24 5.32 19.03
C GLY A 151 -7.40 4.98 19.97
N LYS A 152 -8.66 4.99 19.49
CA LYS A 152 -9.84 4.63 20.29
C LYS A 152 -10.15 3.14 20.26
N ASN A 153 -9.83 2.44 19.17
CA ASN A 153 -10.13 1.03 19.00
C ASN A 153 -9.10 0.08 19.62
N GLY A 154 -7.94 0.60 20.08
CA GLY A 154 -6.89 -0.17 20.77
C GLY A 154 -6.99 -0.18 22.31
N LYS A 155 -8.05 0.41 22.88
CA LYS A 155 -8.36 0.36 24.32
C LYS A 155 -9.73 -0.31 24.53
N SER A 156 -9.83 -1.60 24.25
CA SER A 156 -10.91 -2.44 24.74
C SER A 156 -10.42 -3.88 24.92
#